data_AF-A0AAN5HZT7-F1
#
_entry.id   AF-A0AAN5HZT7-F1
#
_cell.length_a   1.000
_cell.length_b   1.000
_cell.length_c   1.000
_cell.angle_alpha   90.00
_cell.angle_beta   90.00
_cell.angle_gamma   90.00
#
_symmetry.space_group_name_H-M   'P 1'
#
loop_
_entity.id
_entity.type
_entity.pdbx_description
1 polymer ?
#
loop_
_entity_poly.entity_id
_entity_poly.type
_entity_poly.pdbx_seq_one_letter_code
_entity_poly.pdbx_strand_id
1 'polypeptide(L)'
;SNTKLVAMLSLGLLKRRWWLVLTAFALFRMWRSQYFQRVRATFKRDLMAALIMYRVKRLMQKRVPANQPVHEIWLERVREHPHKEAAIEVETGRTVTYQQLNQLMNTYANYFA
;
A
#
# COMPACT_ATOMS: atom_id res chain seq x y z
N SER A 1 -1.63 8.70 -61.90
CA SER A 1 -2.12 8.95 -60.53
C SER A 1 -1.38 8.11 -59.46
N ASN A 2 -0.10 7.79 -59.62
CA ASN A 2 0.65 6.94 -58.67
C ASN A 2 1.73 7.70 -57.87
N THR A 3 2.30 8.77 -58.45
CA THR A 3 3.34 9.59 -57.80
C THR A 3 2.83 10.33 -56.56
N LYS A 4 1.58 10.82 -56.59
CA LYS A 4 0.95 11.48 -55.44
C LYS A 4 0.68 10.52 -54.27
N LEU A 5 0.26 9.29 -54.56
CA LEU A 5 0.01 8.26 -53.54
C LEU A 5 1.31 7.82 -52.85
N VAL A 6 2.39 7.64 -53.61
CA VAL A 6 3.72 7.30 -53.06
C VAL A 6 4.27 8.43 -52.18
N ALA A 7 4.10 9.70 -52.60
CA ALA A 7 4.50 10.85 -51.79
C ALA A 7 3.68 11.01 -50.50
N MET A 8 2.38 10.67 -50.53
CA MET A 8 1.52 10.73 -49.35
C MET A 8 1.86 9.65 -48.32
N LEU A 9 2.17 8.43 -48.80
CA LEU A 9 2.62 7.32 -47.97
C LEU A 9 4.01 7.58 -47.36
N SER A 10 4.95 8.15 -48.13
CA SER A 10 6.29 8.47 -47.63
C SER A 10 6.25 9.59 -46.59
N LEU A 11 5.41 10.62 -46.76
CA LEU A 11 5.17 11.65 -45.74
C LEU A 11 4.54 11.08 -44.47
N GLY A 12 3.56 10.17 -44.60
CA GLY A 12 2.90 9.52 -43.47
C GLY A 12 3.86 8.67 -42.64
N LEU A 13 4.74 7.92 -43.30
CA LEU A 13 5.78 7.12 -42.66
C LEU A 13 6.83 8.00 -41.96
N LEU A 14 7.24 9.11 -42.59
CA LEU A 14 8.18 10.04 -42.01
C LEU A 14 7.59 10.72 -40.76
N LYS A 15 6.35 11.21 -40.83
CA LYS A 15 5.62 11.83 -39.72
C LYS A 15 5.47 10.87 -38.53
N ARG A 16 5.14 9.59 -38.79
CA ARG A 16 5.03 8.56 -37.75
C ARG A 16 6.38 8.27 -37.09
N ARG A 17 7.47 8.27 -37.85
CA ARG A 17 8.82 8.05 -37.33
C ARG A 17 9.31 9.21 -36.46
N TRP A 18 9.01 10.45 -36.84
CA TRP A 18 9.30 11.63 -36.01
C TRP A 18 8.46 11.69 -34.74
N TRP A 19 7.18 11.29 -34.80
CA TRP A 19 6.35 11.17 -33.62
C TRP A 19 6.91 10.16 -32.60
N LEU A 20 7.42 9.01 -33.06
CA LEU A 20 8.09 8.05 -32.17
C LEU A 20 9.32 8.67 -31.51
N VAL A 21 10.16 9.40 -32.25
CA VAL A 21 11.33 10.08 -31.69
C VAL A 21 10.93 11.14 -30.65
N LEU A 22 9.92 11.96 -30.95
CA LEU A 22 9.42 12.98 -30.02
C LEU A 22 8.83 12.36 -28.76
N THR A 23 8.04 11.29 -28.89
CA THR A 23 7.49 10.57 -27.73
C THR A 23 8.59 9.91 -26.90
N ALA A 24 9.58 9.27 -27.53
CA ALA A 24 10.72 8.69 -26.84
C ALA A 24 11.58 9.75 -26.14
N PHE A 25 11.79 10.92 -26.77
CA PHE A 25 12.50 12.04 -26.17
C PHE A 25 11.73 12.65 -25.00
N ALA A 26 10.42 12.82 -25.13
CA ALA A 26 9.55 13.29 -24.05
C ALA A 26 9.55 12.31 -22.86
N LEU A 27 9.46 11.00 -23.13
CA LEU A 27 9.57 9.96 -22.11
C LEU A 27 10.95 9.95 -21.45
N PHE A 28 12.04 10.08 -22.20
CA PHE A 28 13.40 10.18 -21.66
C PHE A 28 13.59 11.43 -20.79
N ARG A 29 13.08 12.58 -21.25
CA ARG A 29 13.09 13.84 -20.51
C ARG A 29 12.28 13.73 -19.21
N MET A 30 11.11 13.09 -19.25
CA MET A 30 10.29 12.80 -18.07
C MET A 30 10.97 11.81 -17.12
N TRP A 31 11.63 10.77 -17.64
CA TRP A 31 12.34 9.78 -16.84
C TRP A 31 13.50 10.39 -16.05
N ARG A 32 14.22 11.35 -16.66
CA ARG A 32 15.34 12.05 -16.01
C ARG A 32 14.90 13.13 -15.01
N SER A 33 13.59 13.40 -14.91
CA SER A 33 13.05 14.35 -13.93
C SER A 33 13.14 13.77 -12.51
N GLN A 34 13.68 14.57 -11.57
CA GLN A 34 13.76 14.23 -10.14
C GLN A 34 12.40 13.92 -9.50
N TYR A 35 11.29 14.24 -10.18
CA TYR A 35 9.95 13.87 -9.76
C TYR A 35 9.69 12.36 -9.90
N PHE A 36 10.12 11.74 -11.01
CA PHE A 36 9.87 10.32 -11.27
C PHE A 36 10.62 9.42 -10.29
N GLN A 37 11.84 9.83 -9.90
CA GLN A 37 12.62 9.10 -8.90
C GLN A 37 11.97 9.15 -7.51
N ARG A 38 11.43 10.31 -7.11
CA ARG A 38 10.68 10.46 -5.85
C ARG A 38 9.41 9.62 -5.84
N VAL A 39 8.61 9.70 -6.91
CA VAL A 39 7.41 8.88 -7.06
C VAL A 39 7.76 7.39 -6.98
N ARG A 40 8.81 6.93 -7.67
CA ARG A 40 9.24 5.52 -7.62
C ARG A 40 9.69 5.07 -6.22
N ALA A 41 10.35 5.95 -5.46
CA ALA A 41 10.76 5.66 -4.09
C ALA A 41 9.55 5.56 -3.14
N THR A 42 8.59 6.48 -3.25
CA THR A 42 7.39 6.51 -2.39
C THR A 42 6.35 5.46 -2.80
N PHE A 43 6.26 5.12 -4.08
CA PHE A 43 5.26 4.19 -4.63
C PHE A 43 5.35 2.80 -4.00
N LYS A 44 6.55 2.29 -3.72
CA LYS A 44 6.70 1.00 -3.04
C LYS A 44 6.07 1.00 -1.65
N ARG A 45 6.30 2.06 -0.89
CA ARG A 45 5.74 2.24 0.46
C ARG A 45 4.22 2.36 0.40
N ASP A 46 3.71 3.18 -0.51
CA ASP A 46 2.28 3.44 -0.63
C ASP A 46 1.53 2.20 -1.15
N LEU A 47 2.13 1.42 -2.06
CA LEU A 47 1.60 0.13 -2.49
C LEU A 47 1.55 -0.88 -1.34
N MET A 48 2.59 -0.93 -0.50
CA MET A 48 2.60 -1.79 0.68
C MET A 48 1.49 -1.40 1.66
N ALA A 49 1.31 -0.10 1.92
CA ALA A 49 0.23 0.40 2.76
C ALA A 49 -1.15 0.03 2.19
N ALA A 50 -1.36 0.22 0.88
CA ALA A 50 -2.59 -0.16 0.19
C ALA A 50 -2.87 -1.67 0.28
N LEU A 51 -1.84 -2.50 0.13
CA LEU A 51 -1.94 -3.96 0.27
C LEU A 51 -2.32 -4.37 1.71
N ILE A 52 -1.73 -3.75 2.72
CA ILE A 52 -2.08 -3.99 4.12
C ILE A 52 -3.53 -3.61 4.38
N MET A 53 -3.94 -2.42 3.95
CA MET A 53 -5.31 -1.93 4.11
C MET A 53 -6.33 -2.82 3.40
N TYR A 54 -6.00 -3.28 2.19
CA TYR A 54 -6.82 -4.26 1.48
C TYR A 54 -6.94 -5.59 2.22
N ARG A 55 -5.83 -6.13 2.75
CA ARG A 55 -5.84 -7.37 3.55
C ARG A 55 -6.71 -7.23 4.80
N VAL A 56 -6.55 -6.13 5.54
CA VAL A 56 -7.36 -5.84 6.74
C VAL A 56 -8.83 -5.71 6.39
N LYS A 57 -9.17 -4.95 5.34
CA LYS A 57 -10.56 -4.80 4.87
C LYS A 57 -11.19 -6.14 4.53
N ARG A 58 -10.48 -7.02 3.80
CA ARG A 58 -10.98 -8.37 3.50
C ARG A 58 -11.13 -9.24 4.74
N LEU A 59 -10.19 -9.17 5.69
CA LEU A 59 -10.27 -9.92 6.94
C LEU A 59 -11.52 -9.51 7.72
N MET A 60 -11.78 -8.20 7.82
CA MET A 60 -12.95 -7.66 8.49
C MET A 60 -14.23 -8.05 7.76
N GLN A 61 -14.30 -7.90 6.43
CA GLN A 61 -15.47 -8.30 5.64
C GLN A 61 -15.85 -9.78 5.78
N LYS A 62 -14.87 -10.67 6.03
CA LYS A 62 -15.15 -12.08 6.31
C LYS A 62 -15.67 -12.35 7.72
N ARG A 63 -15.29 -11.52 8.70
CA ARG A 63 -15.57 -11.75 10.13
C ARG A 63 -16.75 -10.95 10.67
N VAL A 64 -17.06 -9.80 10.07
CA VAL A 64 -18.29 -9.02 10.34
C VAL A 64 -19.57 -9.86 10.20
N PRO A 65 -19.77 -10.65 9.11
CA PRO A 65 -20.95 -11.52 9.01
C PRO A 65 -20.93 -12.69 10.00
N ALA A 66 -19.76 -13.04 10.56
CA ALA A 66 -19.63 -14.04 11.62
C ALA A 66 -19.87 -13.44 13.03
N ASN A 67 -20.20 -12.14 13.11
CA ASN A 67 -20.39 -11.39 14.36
C ASN A 67 -19.25 -11.56 15.37
N GLN A 68 -18.02 -11.81 14.90
CA GLN A 68 -16.84 -11.91 15.76
C GLN A 68 -16.32 -10.51 16.10
N PRO A 69 -16.49 -10.03 17.33
CA PRO A 69 -15.97 -8.74 17.74
C PRO A 69 -14.45 -8.74 17.76
N VAL A 70 -13.86 -7.56 17.56
CA VAL A 70 -12.40 -7.39 17.54
C VAL A 70 -11.72 -7.92 18.81
N HIS A 71 -12.41 -7.88 19.95
CA HIS A 71 -11.90 -8.40 21.21
C HIS A 71 -11.68 -9.92 21.19
N GLU A 72 -12.47 -10.70 20.46
CA GLU A 72 -12.26 -12.15 20.34
C GLU A 72 -10.97 -12.46 19.58
N ILE A 73 -10.69 -11.72 18.50
CA ILE A 73 -9.45 -11.83 17.73
C ILE A 73 -8.26 -11.49 18.62
N TRP A 74 -8.40 -10.46 19.46
CA TRP A 74 -7.38 -10.10 20.44
C TRP A 74 -7.13 -11.25 21.44
N LEU A 75 -8.19 -11.80 22.04
CA LEU A 75 -8.08 -12.91 23.00
C LEU A 75 -7.46 -14.16 22.37
N GLU A 76 -7.77 -14.47 21.11
CA GLU A 76 -7.15 -15.56 20.35
C GLU A 76 -5.63 -15.36 20.27
N ARG A 77 -5.16 -14.14 19.95
CA ARG A 77 -3.73 -13.82 19.89
C ARG A 77 -3.04 -13.80 21.25
N VAL A 78 -3.72 -13.36 22.31
CA VAL A 78 -3.19 -13.42 23.69
C VAL A 78 -2.98 -14.87 24.12
N ARG A 79 -3.91 -15.77 23.75
CA ARG A 79 -3.79 -17.21 24.06
C ARG A 79 -2.66 -17.89 23.27
N GLU A 80 -2.53 -17.57 21.98
CA GLU A 80 -1.47 -18.14 21.13
C GLU A 80 -0.07 -17.65 21.51
N HIS A 81 0.05 -16.38 21.92
CA HIS A 81 1.34 -15.71 22.10
C HIS A 81 1.38 -14.79 23.34
N PRO A 82 1.23 -15.32 24.57
CA PRO A 82 1.06 -14.50 25.77
C PRO A 82 2.27 -13.62 26.11
N HIS A 83 3.48 -14.12 25.87
CA HIS A 83 4.74 -13.44 26.20
C HIS A 83 5.31 -12.62 25.04
N LYS A 84 4.66 -12.62 23.88
CA LYS A 84 5.12 -11.84 22.74
C LYS A 84 4.88 -10.36 23.00
N GLU A 85 5.80 -9.53 22.53
CA GLU A 85 5.68 -8.07 22.58
C GLU A 85 4.47 -7.62 21.76
N ALA A 86 3.58 -6.86 22.39
CA ALA A 86 2.35 -6.37 21.78
C ALA A 86 2.41 -4.87 21.47
N ALA A 87 2.99 -4.09 22.39
CA ALA A 87 3.14 -2.65 22.24
C ALA A 87 4.45 -2.19 22.89
N ILE A 88 5.03 -1.13 22.34
CA ILE A 88 6.16 -0.42 22.92
C ILE A 88 5.67 1.01 23.19
N GLU A 89 5.73 1.43 24.44
CA GLU A 89 5.34 2.76 24.86
C GLU A 89 6.37 3.78 24.37
N VAL A 90 5.91 4.80 23.63
CA VAL A 90 6.79 5.76 22.94
C VAL A 90 7.54 6.65 23.93
N GLU A 91 6.93 6.98 25.06
CA GLU A 91 7.49 7.92 26.05
C GLU A 91 8.53 7.27 26.96
N THR A 92 8.28 6.03 27.39
CA THR A 92 9.12 5.33 28.38
C THR A 92 10.04 4.28 27.73
N GLY A 93 9.80 3.92 26.47
CA GLY A 93 10.44 2.78 25.81
C GLY A 93 10.05 1.43 26.40
N ARG A 94 9.02 1.39 27.27
CA ARG A 94 8.60 0.16 27.93
C ARG A 94 7.88 -0.75 26.93
N THR A 95 8.36 -1.99 26.84
CA THR A 95 7.67 -3.04 26.10
C THR A 95 6.62 -3.70 26.96
N VAL A 96 5.41 -3.86 26.41
CA VAL A 96 4.28 -4.51 27.05
C VAL A 96 3.92 -5.76 26.25
N THR A 97 3.80 -6.90 26.95
CA THR A 97 3.41 -8.17 26.32
C THR A 97 1.91 -8.25 26.09
N TYR A 98 1.46 -9.17 25.22
CA TYR A 98 0.03 -9.43 25.00
C TYR A 98 -0.73 -9.69 26.30
N GLN A 99 -0.15 -10.49 27.21
CA GLN A 99 -0.78 -10.79 28.50
C GLN A 99 -0.90 -9.55 29.40
N GLN A 100 0.16 -8.75 29.51
CA GLN A 100 0.15 -7.54 30.33
C GLN A 100 -0.85 -6.51 29.81
N LEU A 101 -0.90 -6.33 28.48
CA LEU A 101 -1.85 -5.40 27.87
C LEU A 101 -3.30 -5.88 28.05
N ASN A 102 -3.53 -7.19 27.94
CA ASN A 102 -4.85 -7.77 28.19
C ASN A 102 -5.33 -7.57 29.65
N GLN A 103 -4.42 -7.72 30.62
CA GLN A 103 -4.74 -7.43 32.03
C GLN A 103 -5.10 -5.96 32.22
N LEU A 104 -4.33 -5.04 31.64
CA LEU A 104 -4.60 -3.60 31.71
C LEU A 104 -5.99 -3.27 31.14
N MET A 105 -6.29 -3.81 29.95
CA MET A 105 -7.58 -3.60 29.29
C MET A 105 -8.75 -4.17 30.11
N ASN A 106 -8.60 -5.33 30.74
CA ASN A 106 -9.62 -5.89 31.60
C ASN A 106 -9.85 -5.03 32.86
N THR A 107 -8.79 -4.50 33.47
CA THR A 107 -8.90 -3.57 34.60
C THR A 107 -9.67 -2.31 34.20
N TYR A 108 -9.35 -1.73 33.03
CA TYR A 108 -10.08 -0.58 32.50
C TYR A 108 -11.53 -0.92 32.15
N ALA A 109 -11.79 -2.08 31.55
CA ALA A 109 -13.14 -2.52 31.23
C ALA A 109 -13.99 -2.65 32.49
N ASN A 110 -13.45 -3.23 33.57
CA ASN A 110 -14.14 -3.30 34.87
C ASN A 110 -14.31 -1.93 35.53
N TYR A 111 -13.42 -0.97 35.25
CA TYR A 111 -13.53 0.38 35.80
C TYR A 111 -14.61 1.23 35.09
N PHE A 112 -14.83 0.99 33.79
CA PHE A 112 -15.79 1.73 32.96
C PHE A 112 -17.09 0.98 32.67
N ALA A 113 -17.24 -0.26 33.14
CA ALA A 113 -18.47 -1.05 33.05
C ALA A 113 -19.46 -0.67 34.17
#